data_AF-A0A7J2L3G4-F1
#
_entry.id   AF-A0A7J2L3G4-F1
#
_cell.length_a   1.000
_cell.length_b   1.000
_cell.length_c   1.000
_cell.angle_alpha   90.00
_cell.angle_beta   90.00
_cell.angle_gamma   90.00
#
_symmetry.space_group_name_H-M   'P 1'
#
loop_
_entity.id
_entity.type
_entity.pdbx_description
1 polymer ?
#
loop_
_entity_poly.entity_id
_entity_poly.type
_entity_poly.pdbx_seq_one_letter_code
_entity_poly.pdbx_strand_id
1 'polypeptide(L)'
;MALGLLAKLIMTRQLRFEDGQIELKGIRMTLVPAFFVGELTRYFYDQKRLYRLYLLSWLMGFKLVGMIKEQFNLDTPSKVYNFGMDLAEAEGIGLYKTYDYMPGRYTHFVIADNPFLKYLKDVNTDEPIDYFISGGMGGGGCFVHQQLTQNIETKCILRGDAHCDFLTGTEDELKKRGLWDEVRRRYILDKIYPLQKRFYDAFFEKKEDEVLEEIIEEALKI
;
A
#
# COMPACT_ATOMS: atom_id res chain seq x y z
N MET A 1 5.43 8.56 -16.99
CA MET A 1 6.50 7.54 -16.98
C MET A 1 5.90 6.13 -16.97
N ALA A 2 4.76 5.93 -16.29
CA ALA A 2 3.95 4.71 -16.29
C ALA A 2 3.66 4.08 -17.67
N LEU A 3 3.21 4.86 -18.66
CA LEU A 3 2.93 4.35 -20.03
C LEU A 3 4.16 3.72 -20.70
N GLY A 4 5.34 4.30 -20.49
CA GLY A 4 6.60 3.76 -21.00
C GLY A 4 6.98 2.44 -20.33
N LEU A 5 6.75 2.32 -19.02
CA LEU A 5 6.95 1.08 -18.28
C LEU A 5 5.99 -0.02 -18.77
N LEU A 6 4.69 0.26 -18.87
CA LEU A 6 3.69 -0.71 -19.29
C LEU A 6 3.96 -1.22 -20.71
N ALA A 7 4.26 -0.32 -21.65
CA ALA A 7 4.65 -0.69 -23.01
C ALA A 7 5.90 -1.57 -23.01
N LYS A 8 6.92 -1.22 -22.22
CA LYS A 8 8.15 -2.03 -22.08
C LYS A 8 7.83 -3.43 -21.56
N LEU A 9 7.04 -3.56 -20.49
CA LEU A 9 6.67 -4.84 -19.90
C LEU A 9 5.91 -5.74 -20.88
N ILE A 10 5.01 -5.17 -21.68
CA ILE A 10 4.28 -5.91 -22.72
C ILE A 10 5.24 -6.36 -23.83
N MET A 11 6.07 -5.45 -24.36
CA MET A 11 7.02 -5.77 -25.44
C MET A 11 8.05 -6.84 -25.05
N THR A 12 8.47 -6.85 -23.79
CA THR A 12 9.40 -7.85 -23.24
C THR A 12 8.71 -9.12 -22.76
N ARG A 13 7.38 -9.23 -22.93
CA ARG A 13 6.53 -10.33 -22.41
C ARG A 13 6.65 -10.54 -20.89
N GLN A 14 7.06 -9.50 -20.17
CA GLN A 14 7.06 -9.48 -18.71
C GLN A 14 5.67 -9.17 -18.17
N LEU A 15 4.79 -8.53 -18.94
CA LEU A 15 3.36 -8.45 -18.67
C LEU A 15 2.61 -9.18 -19.78
N ARG A 16 1.78 -10.16 -19.42
CA ARG A 16 1.08 -11.04 -20.37
C ARG A 16 -0.42 -11.10 -20.07
N PHE A 17 -1.21 -11.14 -21.13
CA PHE A 17 -2.66 -11.35 -21.12
C PHE A 17 -2.95 -12.56 -22.00
N GLU A 18 -2.94 -13.77 -21.43
CA GLU A 18 -3.00 -15.04 -22.16
C GLU A 18 -3.98 -15.98 -21.44
N ASP A 19 -4.85 -16.67 -22.19
CA ASP A 19 -5.79 -17.68 -21.67
C ASP A 19 -6.65 -17.22 -20.47
N GLY A 20 -7.07 -15.96 -20.50
CA GLY A 20 -7.85 -15.35 -19.41
C GLY A 20 -7.07 -15.05 -18.14
N GLN A 21 -5.73 -15.16 -18.17
CA GLN A 21 -4.83 -14.82 -17.08
C GLN A 21 -4.10 -13.51 -17.35
N ILE A 22 -3.79 -12.79 -16.27
CA ILE A 22 -2.91 -11.62 -16.29
C ILE A 22 -1.70 -11.97 -15.46
N GLU A 23 -0.51 -11.89 -16.05
CA GLU A 23 0.73 -12.25 -15.37
C GLU A 23 1.80 -11.16 -15.54
N LEU A 24 2.35 -10.71 -14.42
CA LEU A 24 3.50 -9.82 -14.36
C LEU A 24 4.73 -10.62 -13.90
N LYS A 25 5.52 -11.13 -14.84
CA LYS A 25 6.78 -11.84 -14.61
C LYS A 25 6.62 -12.96 -13.56
N GLY A 26 5.70 -13.89 -13.81
CA GLY A 26 5.37 -14.99 -12.88
C GLY A 26 4.40 -14.61 -11.75
N ILE A 27 4.09 -13.33 -11.55
CA ILE A 27 3.11 -12.87 -10.55
C ILE A 27 1.73 -12.86 -11.20
N ARG A 28 0.78 -13.63 -10.66
CA ARG A 28 -0.62 -13.59 -11.11
C ARG A 28 -1.29 -12.32 -10.61
N MET A 29 -1.86 -11.56 -11.54
CA MET A 29 -2.54 -10.31 -11.29
C MET A 29 -4.03 -10.44 -11.64
N THR A 30 -4.84 -9.51 -11.14
CA THR A 30 -6.26 -9.43 -11.48
C THR A 30 -6.65 -7.97 -11.63
N LEU A 31 -7.49 -7.68 -12.61
CA LEU A 31 -8.08 -6.35 -12.77
C LEU A 31 -9.33 -6.24 -11.90
N VAL A 32 -9.32 -5.27 -10.99
CA VAL A 32 -10.44 -4.97 -10.11
C VAL A 32 -10.95 -3.56 -10.44
N PRO A 33 -12.24 -3.36 -10.71
CA PRO A 33 -12.79 -2.03 -10.94
C PRO A 33 -12.59 -1.11 -9.71
N ALA A 34 -12.22 0.16 -9.94
CA ALA A 34 -11.98 1.11 -8.86
C ALA A 34 -13.19 1.31 -7.92
N PHE A 35 -14.43 1.17 -8.42
CA PHE A 35 -15.62 1.26 -7.59
C PHE A 35 -15.67 0.16 -6.52
N PHE A 36 -15.15 -1.04 -6.81
CA PHE A 36 -15.14 -2.13 -5.85
C PHE A 36 -14.25 -1.80 -4.64
N VAL A 37 -13.09 -1.19 -4.87
CA VAL A 37 -12.19 -0.72 -3.80
C VAL A 37 -12.85 0.43 -3.01
N GLY A 38 -13.54 1.33 -3.70
CA GLY A 38 -14.36 2.37 -3.06
C GLY A 38 -15.43 1.77 -2.14
N GLU A 39 -16.26 0.86 -2.64
CA GLU A 39 -17.32 0.20 -1.86
C GLU A 39 -16.78 -0.68 -0.73
N LEU A 40 -15.62 -1.32 -0.93
CA LEU A 40 -14.95 -2.05 0.15
C LEU A 40 -14.50 -1.10 1.26
N THR A 41 -13.98 0.07 0.91
CA THR A 41 -13.60 1.11 1.86
C THR A 41 -14.82 1.63 2.61
N ARG A 42 -15.93 1.91 1.91
CA ARG A 42 -17.23 2.27 2.51
C ARG A 42 -17.69 1.21 3.50
N TYR A 43 -17.68 -0.06 3.10
CA TYR A 43 -18.08 -1.17 3.97
C TYR A 43 -17.29 -1.19 5.28
N PHE A 44 -15.95 -1.09 5.22
CA PHE A 44 -15.13 -1.05 6.43
C PHE A 44 -15.29 0.25 7.23
N TYR A 45 -15.56 1.37 6.57
CA TYR A 45 -15.90 2.64 7.22
C TYR A 45 -17.19 2.53 8.03
N ASP A 46 -18.28 2.07 7.41
CA ASP A 46 -19.60 1.94 8.04
C ASP A 46 -19.57 0.94 9.22
N GLN A 47 -18.76 -0.11 9.10
CA GLN A 47 -18.55 -1.10 10.15
C GLN A 47 -17.61 -0.62 11.27
N LYS A 48 -17.03 0.60 11.17
CA LYS A 48 -16.01 1.13 12.08
C LYS A 48 -14.79 0.21 12.19
N ARG A 49 -14.42 -0.42 11.07
CA ARG A 49 -13.39 -1.47 10.95
C ARG A 49 -12.34 -1.14 9.88
N LEU A 50 -12.14 0.13 9.54
CA LEU A 50 -11.11 0.54 8.57
C LEU A 50 -9.71 0.01 8.90
N TYR A 51 -9.36 -0.14 10.18
CA TYR A 51 -8.09 -0.75 10.60
C TYR A 51 -7.87 -2.17 10.00
N ARG A 52 -8.93 -2.94 9.77
CA ARG A 52 -8.84 -4.25 9.10
C ARG A 52 -8.49 -4.10 7.64
N LEU A 53 -9.10 -3.13 6.95
CA LEU A 53 -8.74 -2.79 5.56
C LEU A 53 -7.27 -2.35 5.48
N TYR A 54 -6.79 -1.55 6.44
CA TYR A 54 -5.39 -1.16 6.51
C TYR A 54 -4.47 -2.37 6.63
N LEU A 55 -4.71 -3.28 7.57
CA LEU A 55 -3.89 -4.50 7.72
C LEU A 55 -3.91 -5.37 6.45
N LEU A 56 -5.09 -5.64 5.88
CA LEU A 56 -5.21 -6.42 4.65
C LEU A 56 -4.43 -5.79 3.49
N SER A 57 -4.55 -4.47 3.35
CA SER A 57 -3.86 -3.72 2.29
C SER A 57 -2.35 -3.67 2.56
N TRP A 58 -1.93 -3.61 3.82
CA TRP A 58 -0.53 -3.71 4.23
C TRP A 58 0.07 -5.06 3.87
N LEU A 59 -0.61 -6.16 4.17
CA LEU A 59 -0.16 -7.51 3.81
C LEU A 59 -0.07 -7.66 2.28
N MET A 60 -1.08 -7.16 1.56
CA MET A 60 -1.08 -7.14 0.08
C MET A 60 0.12 -6.36 -0.46
N GLY A 61 0.33 -5.12 -0.03
CA GLY A 61 1.42 -4.28 -0.49
C GLY A 61 2.80 -4.85 -0.16
N PHE A 62 2.96 -5.40 1.05
CA PHE A 62 4.18 -6.08 1.45
C PHE A 62 4.48 -7.29 0.55
N LYS A 63 3.52 -8.23 0.43
CA LYS A 63 3.72 -9.45 -0.38
C LYS A 63 3.98 -9.11 -1.85
N LEU A 64 3.19 -8.20 -2.44
CA LEU A 64 3.35 -7.79 -3.84
C LEU A 64 4.73 -7.17 -4.11
N VAL A 65 5.16 -6.19 -3.31
CA VAL A 65 6.46 -5.54 -3.50
C VAL A 65 7.62 -6.51 -3.25
N GLY A 66 7.48 -7.43 -2.30
CA GLY A 66 8.43 -8.52 -2.09
C GLY A 66 8.58 -9.40 -3.33
N MET A 67 7.46 -9.86 -3.91
CA MET A 67 7.45 -10.64 -5.15
C MET A 67 8.05 -9.86 -6.33
N ILE A 68 7.70 -8.58 -6.50
CA ILE A 68 8.25 -7.72 -7.55
C ILE A 68 9.77 -7.59 -7.38
N LYS A 69 10.23 -7.31 -6.15
CA LYS A 69 11.67 -7.16 -5.85
C LYS A 69 12.43 -8.42 -6.28
N GLU A 70 11.92 -9.60 -5.93
CA GLU A 70 12.53 -10.88 -6.28
C GLU A 70 12.48 -11.14 -7.78
N GLN A 71 11.28 -11.07 -8.39
CA GLN A 71 11.11 -11.37 -9.80
C GLN A 71 11.91 -10.41 -10.68
N PHE A 72 11.98 -9.13 -10.36
CA PHE A 72 12.68 -8.11 -11.15
C PHE A 72 14.14 -7.87 -10.74
N ASN A 73 14.68 -8.60 -9.74
CA ASN A 73 16.03 -8.43 -9.21
C ASN A 73 16.33 -6.95 -8.84
N LEU A 74 15.44 -6.37 -8.03
CA LEU A 74 15.55 -4.97 -7.59
C LEU A 74 16.41 -4.90 -6.31
N ASP A 75 17.73 -4.87 -6.49
CA ASP A 75 18.66 -5.05 -5.36
C ASP A 75 18.86 -3.81 -4.46
N THR A 76 18.33 -2.65 -4.85
CA THR A 76 18.51 -1.41 -4.09
C THR A 76 17.17 -0.77 -3.72
N PRO A 77 17.08 -0.11 -2.55
CA PRO A 77 15.93 0.70 -2.15
C PRO A 77 15.36 1.58 -3.28
N SER A 78 16.22 2.32 -3.97
CA SER A 78 15.79 3.23 -5.05
C SER A 78 15.24 2.50 -6.27
N LYS A 79 15.76 1.32 -6.61
CA LYS A 79 15.19 0.49 -7.69
C LYS A 79 13.81 -0.03 -7.32
N VAL A 80 13.65 -0.52 -6.09
CA VAL A 80 12.35 -0.97 -5.56
C VAL A 80 11.36 0.18 -5.59
N TYR A 81 11.76 1.34 -5.08
CA TYR A 81 10.91 2.53 -5.01
C TYR A 81 10.46 3.02 -6.40
N ASN A 82 11.41 3.31 -7.29
CA ASN A 82 11.08 3.87 -8.61
C ASN A 82 10.21 2.91 -9.43
N PHE A 83 10.57 1.63 -9.48
CA PHE A 83 9.78 0.64 -10.20
C PHE A 83 8.40 0.45 -9.58
N GLY A 84 8.33 0.35 -8.24
CA GLY A 84 7.07 0.18 -7.53
C GLY A 84 6.10 1.33 -7.75
N MET A 85 6.58 2.57 -7.75
CA MET A 85 5.73 3.75 -7.97
C MET A 85 5.30 3.90 -9.43
N ASP A 86 6.20 3.65 -10.40
CA ASP A 86 5.83 3.63 -11.81
C ASP A 86 4.79 2.52 -12.10
N LEU A 87 4.93 1.36 -11.46
CA LEU A 87 3.97 0.26 -11.58
C LEU A 87 2.64 0.62 -10.92
N ALA A 88 2.64 1.18 -9.71
CA ALA A 88 1.41 1.54 -9.03
C ALA A 88 0.62 2.61 -9.80
N GLU A 89 1.28 3.61 -10.37
CA GLU A 89 0.65 4.58 -11.29
C GLU A 89 0.08 3.87 -12.54
N ALA A 90 0.81 2.89 -13.11
CA ALA A 90 0.33 2.09 -14.24
C ALA A 90 -0.87 1.17 -13.89
N GLU A 91 -0.94 0.70 -12.65
CA GLU A 91 -2.09 -0.06 -12.09
C GLU A 91 -3.29 0.85 -11.78
N GLY A 92 -3.11 2.16 -11.89
CA GLY A 92 -4.21 3.12 -11.82
C GLY A 92 -4.54 3.59 -10.41
N ILE A 93 -3.56 3.69 -9.50
CA ILE A 93 -3.80 4.29 -8.16
C ILE A 93 -4.15 5.78 -8.21
N GLY A 94 -3.90 6.44 -9.34
CA GLY A 94 -4.01 7.89 -9.53
C GLY A 94 -2.68 8.48 -10.01
N LEU A 95 -2.63 9.81 -10.11
CA LEU A 95 -1.46 10.55 -10.55
C LEU A 95 -0.47 10.70 -9.38
N TYR A 96 0.55 9.86 -9.38
CA TYR A 96 1.56 9.80 -8.34
C TYR A 96 2.64 10.87 -8.52
N LYS A 97 3.06 11.49 -7.42
CA LYS A 97 4.25 12.35 -7.40
C LYS A 97 4.98 12.25 -6.07
N THR A 98 6.25 11.87 -6.13
CA THR A 98 7.18 11.99 -5.00
C THR A 98 7.45 13.47 -4.68
N TYR A 99 7.28 13.87 -3.43
CA TYR A 99 7.79 15.14 -2.93
C TYR A 99 9.19 15.00 -2.36
N ASP A 100 9.39 13.98 -1.52
CA ASP A 100 10.65 13.74 -0.85
C ASP A 100 10.85 12.24 -0.60
N TYR A 101 12.09 11.78 -0.69
CA TYR A 101 12.45 10.37 -0.56
C TYR A 101 13.79 10.24 0.13
N MET A 102 13.76 9.68 1.33
CA MET A 102 14.94 9.41 2.16
C MET A 102 14.99 7.90 2.45
N PRO A 103 15.79 7.12 1.69
CA PRO A 103 15.94 5.68 1.90
C PRO A 103 16.23 5.34 3.36
N GLY A 104 15.63 4.25 3.86
CA GLY A 104 15.75 3.85 5.27
C GLY A 104 15.01 4.74 6.28
N ARG A 105 14.32 5.79 5.85
CA ARG A 105 13.61 6.72 6.75
C ARG A 105 12.16 6.97 6.35
N TYR A 106 11.92 7.57 5.18
CA TYR A 106 10.57 7.89 4.72
C TYR A 106 10.47 8.17 3.23
N THR A 107 9.23 8.16 2.76
CA THR A 107 8.80 8.70 1.49
C THR A 107 7.59 9.60 1.72
N HIS A 108 7.65 10.83 1.20
CA HIS A 108 6.54 11.78 1.16
C HIS A 108 6.08 11.93 -0.29
N PHE A 109 4.81 11.70 -0.54
CA PHE A 109 4.25 11.71 -1.90
C PHE A 109 2.80 12.17 -1.91
N VAL A 110 2.32 12.53 -3.10
CA VAL A 110 0.92 12.82 -3.35
C VAL A 110 0.34 11.93 -4.42
N ILE A 111 -0.96 11.72 -4.30
CA ILE A 111 -1.79 11.11 -5.33
C ILE A 111 -2.90 12.10 -5.66
N ALA A 112 -2.85 12.64 -6.88
CA ALA A 112 -3.96 13.38 -7.46
C ALA A 112 -4.89 12.42 -8.22
N ASP A 113 -6.16 12.80 -8.40
CA ASP A 113 -7.16 12.03 -9.12
C ASP A 113 -7.35 10.57 -8.66
N ASN A 114 -7.14 10.31 -7.37
CA ASN A 114 -7.36 9.00 -6.76
C ASN A 114 -8.74 8.43 -7.16
N PRO A 115 -8.80 7.34 -7.92
CA PRO A 115 -10.05 6.85 -8.48
C PRO A 115 -10.92 6.13 -7.45
N PHE A 116 -10.35 5.63 -6.36
CA PHE A 116 -11.08 4.89 -5.33
C PHE A 116 -12.00 5.83 -4.54
N LEU A 117 -11.48 7.01 -4.16
CA LEU A 117 -12.21 8.00 -3.39
C LEU A 117 -13.35 8.69 -4.18
N LYS A 118 -13.38 8.56 -5.52
CA LYS A 118 -14.48 9.09 -6.35
C LYS A 118 -15.83 8.45 -6.01
N TYR A 119 -15.82 7.26 -5.44
CA TYR A 119 -17.01 6.50 -5.04
C TYR A 119 -17.38 6.68 -3.56
N LEU A 120 -16.70 7.60 -2.86
CA LEU A 120 -16.92 7.91 -1.44
C LEU A 120 -17.34 9.37 -1.22
N LYS A 121 -17.76 10.08 -2.27
CA LYS A 121 -18.04 11.54 -2.21
C LYS A 121 -19.17 11.95 -1.26
N ASP A 122 -20.05 11.03 -0.94
CA ASP A 122 -21.15 11.18 0.01
C ASP A 122 -20.78 10.78 1.45
N VAL A 123 -19.59 10.21 1.65
CA VAL A 123 -19.06 9.91 2.99
C VAL A 123 -18.58 11.20 3.63
N ASN A 124 -19.22 11.59 4.73
CA ASN A 124 -18.82 12.74 5.52
C ASN A 124 -17.78 12.31 6.58
N THR A 125 -16.53 12.73 6.42
CA THR A 125 -15.43 12.38 7.32
C THR A 125 -14.59 13.61 7.66
N ASP A 126 -14.21 13.73 8.93
CA ASP A 126 -13.28 14.74 9.44
C ASP A 126 -11.81 14.29 9.36
N GLU A 127 -11.60 12.98 9.20
CA GLU A 127 -10.30 12.33 9.07
C GLU A 127 -10.08 11.74 7.67
N PRO A 128 -8.83 11.60 7.21
CA PRO A 128 -8.53 10.89 5.98
C PRO A 128 -8.92 9.41 6.09
N ILE A 129 -9.45 8.79 5.02
CA ILE A 129 -9.99 7.42 5.06
C ILE A 129 -9.43 6.50 3.99
N ASP A 130 -8.36 6.89 3.28
CA ASP A 130 -7.72 6.03 2.29
C ASP A 130 -6.82 4.97 2.92
N TYR A 131 -7.43 4.07 3.70
CA TYR A 131 -6.74 3.00 4.40
C TYR A 131 -6.27 1.90 3.44
N PHE A 132 -6.83 1.85 2.23
CA PHE A 132 -6.37 0.95 1.18
C PHE A 132 -4.99 1.36 0.65
N ILE A 133 -4.84 2.60 0.18
CA ILE A 133 -3.53 3.09 -0.27
C ILE A 133 -2.58 3.17 0.92
N SER A 134 -3.01 3.69 2.08
CA SER A 134 -2.13 3.77 3.24
C SER A 134 -1.61 2.40 3.67
N GLY A 135 -2.47 1.37 3.72
CA GLY A 135 -2.00 0.01 4.01
C GLY A 135 -0.99 -0.45 2.96
N GLY A 136 -1.37 -0.42 1.69
CA GLY A 136 -0.51 -0.86 0.57
C GLY A 136 0.87 -0.20 0.55
N MET A 137 0.92 1.12 0.71
CA MET A 137 2.15 1.91 0.74
C MET A 137 2.98 1.68 2.01
N GLY A 138 2.32 1.44 3.15
CA GLY A 138 2.98 1.06 4.39
C GLY A 138 3.66 -0.31 4.30
N GLY A 139 2.99 -1.28 3.69
CA GLY A 139 3.52 -2.63 3.48
C GLY A 139 4.64 -2.66 2.45
N GLY A 140 4.41 -2.09 1.26
CA GLY A 140 5.42 -1.99 0.21
C GLY A 140 6.64 -1.17 0.62
N GLY A 141 6.42 -0.13 1.43
CA GLY A 141 7.46 0.71 2.03
C GLY A 141 8.50 -0.06 2.83
N CYS A 142 8.16 -1.25 3.33
CA CYS A 142 9.10 -2.04 4.12
C CYS A 142 10.31 -2.51 3.30
N PHE A 143 10.13 -2.78 2.00
CA PHE A 143 11.23 -3.14 1.10
C PHE A 143 12.03 -1.93 0.64
N VAL A 144 11.38 -0.77 0.56
CA VAL A 144 12.03 0.50 0.20
C VAL A 144 12.89 1.01 1.36
N HIS A 145 12.41 0.90 2.59
CA HIS A 145 13.10 1.40 3.77
C HIS A 145 13.84 0.31 4.56
N GLN A 146 13.74 -0.96 4.12
CA GLN A 146 14.40 -2.12 4.73
C GLN A 146 14.09 -2.29 6.22
N GLN A 147 12.91 -1.84 6.64
CA GLN A 147 12.44 -1.84 8.03
C GLN A 147 10.91 -1.87 8.01
N LEU A 148 10.28 -2.19 9.14
CA LEU A 148 8.84 -2.09 9.27
C LEU A 148 8.40 -0.62 9.16
N THR A 149 7.46 -0.33 8.26
CA THR A 149 6.96 1.02 8.01
C THR A 149 5.46 1.13 8.10
N GLN A 150 5.00 2.33 8.40
CA GLN A 150 3.58 2.70 8.40
C GLN A 150 3.40 3.89 7.47
N ASN A 151 2.23 4.02 6.87
CA ASN A 151 1.89 5.16 6.05
C ASN A 151 0.71 5.92 6.64
N ILE A 152 0.78 7.25 6.59
CA ILE A 152 -0.32 8.11 6.99
C ILE A 152 -0.71 9.05 5.86
N GLU A 153 -2.00 9.05 5.52
CA GLU A 153 -2.62 10.11 4.74
C GLU A 153 -2.83 11.35 5.65
N THR A 154 -2.23 12.48 5.30
CA THR A 154 -2.29 13.75 6.05
C THR A 154 -3.26 14.76 5.44
N LYS A 155 -3.53 14.66 4.15
CA LYS A 155 -4.54 15.44 3.40
C LYS A 155 -5.38 14.49 2.55
N CYS A 156 -6.65 14.80 2.37
CA CYS A 156 -7.59 13.93 1.66
C CYS A 156 -8.59 14.75 0.85
N ILE A 157 -8.83 14.33 -0.40
CA ILE A 157 -9.81 15.03 -1.26
C ILE A 157 -11.24 15.00 -0.70
N LEU A 158 -11.58 13.99 0.11
CA LEU A 158 -12.89 13.91 0.77
C LEU A 158 -13.08 14.97 1.86
N ARG A 159 -11.97 15.56 2.35
CA ARG A 159 -11.97 16.65 3.33
C ARG A 159 -11.92 18.03 2.65
N GLY A 160 -11.99 18.08 1.32
CA GLY A 160 -11.90 19.30 0.54
C GLY A 160 -10.47 19.70 0.14
N ASP A 161 -9.46 18.86 0.41
CA ASP A 161 -8.10 19.10 -0.09
C ASP A 161 -8.01 18.91 -1.61
N ALA A 162 -7.05 19.58 -2.26
CA ALA A 162 -6.85 19.47 -3.71
C ALA A 162 -6.30 18.10 -4.16
N HIS A 163 -5.63 17.38 -3.27
CA HIS A 163 -5.03 16.07 -3.50
C HIS A 163 -4.86 15.32 -2.18
N CYS A 164 -4.61 14.01 -2.28
CA CYS A 164 -4.24 13.21 -1.12
C CYS A 164 -2.73 13.26 -0.89
N ASP A 165 -2.32 13.54 0.34
CA ASP A 165 -0.91 13.70 0.75
C ASP A 165 -0.55 12.60 1.75
N PHE A 166 0.53 11.87 1.48
CA PHE A 166 0.90 10.67 2.20
C PHE A 166 2.36 10.69 2.66
N LEU A 167 2.59 10.14 3.86
CA LEU A 167 3.93 9.90 4.38
C LEU A 167 4.06 8.43 4.79
N THR A 168 4.87 7.66 4.06
CA THR A 168 5.36 6.36 4.52
C THR A 168 6.64 6.58 5.32
N GLY A 169 6.73 6.08 6.55
CA GLY A 169 7.92 6.26 7.38
C GLY A 169 8.16 5.11 8.34
N THR A 170 9.40 5.03 8.82
CA THR A 170 9.75 4.20 9.97
C THR A 170 9.13 4.77 11.25
N GLU A 171 8.96 3.94 12.27
CA GLU A 171 8.46 4.39 13.58
C GLU A 171 9.25 5.59 14.13
N ASP A 172 10.59 5.56 14.04
CA ASP A 172 11.44 6.66 14.47
C ASP A 172 11.18 7.97 13.73
N GLU A 173 10.98 7.91 12.42
CA GLU A 173 10.70 9.10 11.62
C GLU A 173 9.30 9.66 11.92
N LEU A 174 8.30 8.78 12.08
CA LEU A 174 6.94 9.19 12.44
C LEU A 174 6.90 9.81 13.85
N LYS A 175 7.69 9.30 14.80
CA LYS A 175 7.86 9.91 16.13
C LYS A 175 8.50 11.30 16.04
N LYS A 176 9.58 11.44 15.27
CA LYS A 176 10.27 12.74 15.07
C LYS A 176 9.34 13.81 14.49
N ARG A 177 8.36 13.41 13.68
CA ARG A 177 7.37 14.32 13.07
C ARG A 177 6.11 14.52 13.90
N GLY A 178 6.00 13.89 15.07
CA GLY A 178 4.80 13.97 15.91
C GLY A 178 3.58 13.27 15.30
N LEU A 179 3.77 12.33 14.39
CA LEU A 179 2.70 11.61 13.68
C LEU A 179 2.43 10.21 14.25
N TRP A 180 3.34 9.69 15.08
CA TRP A 180 3.26 8.31 15.55
C TRP A 180 1.99 7.99 16.35
N ASP A 181 1.58 8.87 17.27
CA ASP A 181 0.39 8.65 18.09
C ASP A 181 -0.89 8.65 17.24
N GLU A 182 -0.92 9.50 16.20
CA GLU A 182 -2.04 9.56 15.26
C GLU A 182 -2.12 8.29 14.40
N VAL A 183 -0.98 7.80 13.90
CA VAL A 183 -0.89 6.52 13.19
C VAL A 183 -1.34 5.36 14.09
N ARG A 184 -0.87 5.34 15.34
CA ARG A 184 -1.24 4.30 16.31
C ARG A 184 -2.75 4.28 16.58
N ARG A 185 -3.35 5.46 16.76
CA ARG A 185 -4.80 5.61 16.96
C ARG A 185 -5.59 5.18 15.73
N ARG A 186 -5.26 5.73 14.56
CA ARG A 186 -6.02 5.51 13.31
C ARG A 186 -6.05 4.06 12.86
N TYR A 187 -4.94 3.35 13.03
CA TYR A 187 -4.81 1.95 12.60
C TYR A 187 -4.86 0.95 13.75
N ILE A 188 -5.10 1.39 14.99
CA ILE A 188 -5.08 0.53 16.18
C ILE A 188 -3.79 -0.32 16.21
N LEU A 189 -2.65 0.34 16.02
CA LEU A 189 -1.37 -0.36 15.86
C LEU A 189 -0.97 -1.17 17.08
N ASP A 190 -1.47 -0.84 18.27
CA ASP A 190 -1.24 -1.64 19.48
C ASP A 190 -1.69 -3.10 19.30
N LYS A 191 -2.67 -3.35 18.42
CA LYS A 191 -3.14 -4.69 18.05
C LYS A 191 -2.60 -5.16 16.70
N ILE A 192 -2.48 -4.26 15.72
CA ILE A 192 -2.10 -4.61 14.34
C ILE A 192 -0.59 -4.74 14.13
N TYR A 193 0.22 -3.90 14.77
CA TYR A 193 1.67 -3.88 14.60
C TYR A 193 2.35 -5.21 14.97
N PRO A 194 1.96 -5.92 16.05
CA PRO A 194 2.48 -7.26 16.32
C PRO A 194 2.23 -8.26 15.18
N LEU A 195 1.05 -8.20 14.55
CA LEU A 195 0.71 -9.07 13.41
C LEU A 195 1.56 -8.74 12.18
N GLN A 196 1.72 -7.45 11.86
CA GLN A 196 2.59 -7.00 10.77
C GLN A 196 4.04 -7.42 10.99
N LYS A 197 4.56 -7.28 12.21
CA LYS A 197 5.91 -7.70 12.56
C LYS A 197 6.08 -9.21 12.41
N ARG A 198 5.11 -10.01 12.88
CA ARG A 198 5.14 -11.47 12.72
C ARG A 198 5.18 -11.87 11.25
N PHE A 199 4.37 -11.23 10.39
CA PHE A 199 4.41 -11.47 8.94
C PHE A 199 5.74 -11.07 8.32
N TYR A 200 6.24 -9.88 8.68
CA TYR A 200 7.53 -9.35 8.22
C TYR A 200 8.65 -10.35 8.50
N ASP A 201 8.77 -10.81 9.74
CA ASP A 201 9.82 -11.75 10.15
C ASP A 201 9.67 -13.08 9.41
N ALA A 202 8.45 -13.63 9.36
CA ALA A 202 8.16 -14.90 8.67
C ALA A 202 8.47 -14.87 7.17
N PHE A 203 8.23 -13.75 6.49
CA PHE A 203 8.54 -13.59 5.07
C PHE A 203 10.04 -13.71 4.77
N PHE A 204 10.89 -13.11 5.61
CA PHE A 204 12.33 -13.25 5.45
C PHE A 204 12.85 -14.65 5.86
N GLU A 205 12.09 -15.37 6.70
CA GLU A 205 12.32 -16.78 7.01
C GLU A 205 11.73 -17.76 5.97
N LYS A 206 11.02 -17.27 4.95
CA LYS A 206 10.30 -18.09 3.94
C LYS A 206 9.21 -18.99 4.54
N LYS A 207 8.48 -18.45 5.52
CA LYS A 207 7.34 -19.08 6.22
C LYS A 207 6.07 -18.22 6.19
N GLU A 208 6.01 -17.23 5.30
CA GLU A 208 4.89 -16.27 5.23
C GLU A 208 3.54 -16.95 4.99
N ASP A 209 3.51 -18.02 4.20
CA ASP A 209 2.27 -18.73 3.88
C ASP A 209 1.73 -19.52 5.08
N GLU A 210 2.61 -19.97 5.99
CA GLU A 210 2.22 -20.65 7.24
C GLU A 210 1.54 -19.68 8.21
N VAL A 211 2.06 -18.45 8.31
CA VAL A 211 1.57 -17.47 9.30
C VAL A 211 0.43 -16.60 8.78
N LEU A 212 0.22 -16.53 7.46
CA LEU A 212 -0.77 -15.62 6.87
C LEU A 212 -2.19 -15.94 7.36
N GLU A 213 -2.59 -17.21 7.34
CA GLU A 213 -3.92 -17.65 7.76
C GLU A 213 -4.16 -17.30 9.24
N GLU A 214 -3.19 -17.61 10.12
CA GLU A 214 -3.26 -17.28 11.54
C GLU A 214 -3.40 -15.76 11.78
N ILE A 215 -2.66 -14.95 11.02
CA ILE A 215 -2.75 -13.48 11.09
C ILE A 215 -4.14 -12.99 10.69
N ILE A 216 -4.71 -13.55 9.62
CA ILE A 216 -6.07 -13.18 9.18
C ILE A 216 -7.09 -13.58 10.24
N GLU A 217 -7.00 -14.79 10.80
CA GLU A 217 -7.90 -15.24 11.86
C GLU A 217 -7.82 -14.38 13.12
N GLU A 218 -6.62 -13.99 13.54
CA GLU A 218 -6.42 -13.09 14.67
C GLU A 218 -6.96 -11.68 14.38
N ALA A 219 -6.72 -11.15 13.17
CA ALA A 219 -7.24 -9.86 12.75
C ALA A 219 -8.77 -9.80 12.76
N LEU A 220 -9.44 -10.92 12.46
CA LEU A 220 -10.90 -11.02 12.52
C LEU A 220 -11.45 -10.96 13.96
N LYS A 221 -10.65 -11.29 14.97
CA LYS A 221 -11.01 -11.25 16.40
C LYS A 221 -10.80 -9.87 17.05
N ILE A 222 -10.10 -8.95 16.38
CA ILE A 222 -9.86 -7.56 16.84
C ILE A 222 -11.11 -6.70 16.73
#